data_AF-A0A1H2MUC6-F1
#
_entry.id   AF-A0A1H2MUC6-F1
#
_cell.length_a   1.000
_cell.length_b   1.000
_cell.length_c   1.000
_cell.angle_alpha   90.00
_cell.angle_beta   90.00
_cell.angle_gamma   90.00
#
_symmetry.space_group_name_H-M   'P 1'
#
loop_
_entity.id
_entity.type
_entity.pdbx_description
1 polymer ?
#
loop_
_entity_poly.entity_id
_entity_poly.type
_entity_poly.pdbx_seq_one_letter_code
_entity_poly.pdbx_strand_id
1 'polypeptide(L)'
;MSEQNMRIWGQVEKTDTRFTKKAKVNGQDITSLSGTAMVMKATELFGPVGIGWGWKIIEERFDEGHEIFTGEGDKRACIGREIGHTVKIALWFMQDGQRGEIEQYGCTRYQYKTSYGMTTDGEAPKKSLTDAIKKALSMLGFSADVFLGLFDDQTYVDQLKEEQAIEQAADKDAEILRQKQERLDWLNSAVETIGKAVTSHELKMLNVKYIREATRRNEPTFIARITRAFEERQASLNAGKENAA
;
A
#
# COMPACT_ATOMS: atom_id res chain seq x y z
N MET A 1 5.88 -25.23 6.52
CA MET A 1 5.14 -24.68 7.68
C MET A 1 3.74 -25.24 7.62
N SER A 2 3.13 -25.67 8.73
CA SER A 2 1.77 -26.24 8.64
C SER A 2 0.77 -25.13 8.29
N GLU A 3 -0.14 -25.40 7.35
CA GLU A 3 -1.24 -24.49 6.99
C GLU A 3 -2.05 -24.07 8.22
N GLN A 4 -2.12 -24.94 9.22
CA GLN A 4 -2.81 -24.69 10.48
C GLN A 4 -2.23 -23.51 11.26
N ASN A 5 -0.90 -23.35 11.31
CA ASN A 5 -0.26 -22.26 12.05
C ASN A 5 -0.44 -20.90 11.35
N MET A 6 -0.53 -20.91 10.02
CA MET A 6 -0.71 -19.70 9.20
C MET A 6 -2.18 -19.39 8.90
N ARG A 7 -3.13 -20.12 9.51
CA ARG A 7 -4.56 -20.03 9.19
C ARG A 7 -5.13 -18.61 9.29
N ILE A 8 -4.76 -17.85 10.33
CA ILE A 8 -5.22 -16.47 10.47
C ILE A 8 -4.57 -15.60 9.39
N TRP A 9 -3.23 -15.62 9.31
CA TRP A 9 -2.46 -14.83 8.35
C TRP A 9 -2.96 -15.00 6.92
N GLY A 10 -3.15 -16.23 6.44
CA GLY A 10 -3.63 -16.49 5.08
C GLY A 10 -5.03 -15.95 4.77
N GLN A 11 -5.84 -15.60 5.79
CA GLN A 11 -7.16 -14.99 5.60
C GLN A 11 -7.14 -13.46 5.59
N VAL A 12 -6.11 -12.83 6.16
CA VAL A 12 -6.10 -11.37 6.42
C VAL A 12 -4.86 -10.65 5.91
N GLU A 13 -3.88 -11.38 5.34
CA GLU A 13 -2.62 -10.81 4.86
C GLU A 13 -2.79 -9.82 3.70
N LYS A 14 -3.79 -10.04 2.83
CA LYS A 14 -4.06 -9.18 1.67
C LYS A 14 -4.88 -7.95 2.09
N THR A 15 -4.38 -6.78 1.75
CA THR A 15 -5.01 -5.49 2.03
C THR A 15 -6.02 -5.09 0.97
N ASP A 16 -7.23 -4.71 1.37
CA ASP A 16 -8.20 -4.07 0.47
C ASP A 16 -7.71 -2.68 0.05
N THR A 17 -7.39 -2.54 -1.24
CA THR A 17 -6.75 -1.34 -1.77
C THR A 17 -7.63 -0.09 -1.68
N ARG A 18 -8.96 -0.26 -1.57
CA ARG A 18 -9.94 0.85 -1.41
C ARG A 18 -9.78 1.58 -0.09
N PHE A 19 -9.21 0.91 0.92
CA PHE A 19 -9.02 1.44 2.27
C PHE A 19 -7.57 1.85 2.56
N THR A 20 -6.78 2.04 1.50
CA THR A 20 -5.40 2.52 1.58
C THR A 20 -5.25 3.92 1.02
N LYS A 21 -4.28 4.69 1.53
CA LYS A 21 -3.92 6.01 1.01
C LYS A 21 -2.40 6.17 1.00
N LYS A 22 -1.84 6.75 -0.07
CA LYS A 22 -0.44 7.19 -0.07
C LYS A 22 -0.31 8.38 0.90
N ALA A 23 0.69 8.32 1.78
CA ALA A 23 0.98 9.38 2.74
C ALA A 23 2.48 9.62 2.83
N LYS A 24 2.87 10.83 3.26
CA LYS A 24 4.25 11.17 3.58
C LYS A 24 4.37 11.45 5.07
N VAL A 25 5.21 10.69 5.76
CA VAL A 25 5.47 10.88 7.19
C VAL A 25 6.98 11.00 7.38
N ASN A 26 7.42 12.13 7.94
CA ASN A 26 8.84 12.42 8.20
C ASN A 26 9.75 12.23 6.96
N GLY A 27 9.24 12.56 5.76
CA GLY A 27 9.97 12.42 4.50
C GLY A 27 9.95 11.03 3.88
N GLN A 28 9.34 10.03 4.53
CA GLN A 28 9.14 8.70 3.97
C GLN A 28 7.76 8.59 3.30
N ASP A 29 7.73 8.03 2.10
CA ASP A 29 6.50 7.60 1.46
C ASP A 29 6.01 6.32 2.13
N ILE A 30 4.77 6.32 2.62
CA ILE A 30 4.15 5.19 3.29
C ILE A 30 2.75 4.91 2.73
N THR A 31 2.32 3.66 2.83
CA THR A 31 0.92 3.29 2.62
C THR A 31 0.18 3.37 3.96
N SER A 32 -0.75 4.32 4.07
CA SER A 32 -1.60 4.48 5.24
C SER A 32 -2.82 3.56 5.16
N LEU A 33 -3.03 2.79 6.22
CA LEU A 33 -4.17 1.89 6.39
C LEU A 33 -5.30 2.55 7.19
N SER A 34 -6.53 2.42 6.70
CA SER A 34 -7.73 2.83 7.42
C SER A 34 -7.93 1.99 8.69
N GLY A 35 -7.91 2.65 9.85
CA GLY A 35 -8.17 1.97 11.13
C GLY A 35 -9.55 1.31 11.18
N THR A 36 -10.58 1.96 10.63
CA THR A 36 -11.93 1.40 10.56
C THR A 36 -12.00 0.15 9.70
N ALA A 37 -11.25 0.10 8.59
CA ALA A 37 -11.21 -1.10 7.75
C ALA A 37 -10.50 -2.27 8.43
N MET A 38 -9.44 -2.00 9.19
CA MET A 38 -8.77 -3.02 10.03
C MET A 38 -9.75 -3.60 11.07
N VAL A 39 -10.53 -2.75 11.72
CA VAL A 39 -11.58 -3.18 12.67
C VAL A 39 -12.68 -3.98 11.96
N MET A 40 -13.09 -3.56 10.76
CA MET A 40 -14.06 -4.29 9.95
C MET A 40 -13.55 -5.70 9.61
N LYS A 41 -12.31 -5.81 9.13
CA LYS A 41 -11.70 -7.11 8.79
C LYS A 41 -11.54 -8.01 10.01
N ALA A 42 -11.13 -7.45 11.14
CA ALA A 42 -11.03 -8.21 12.39
C ALA A 42 -12.41 -8.67 12.88
N THR A 43 -13.46 -7.87 12.64
CA THR A 43 -14.84 -8.23 12.93
C THR A 43 -15.36 -9.35 12.03
N GLU A 44 -14.99 -9.36 10.75
CA GLU A 44 -15.31 -10.47 9.84
C GLU A 44 -14.72 -11.81 10.33
N LEU A 45 -13.48 -11.78 10.84
CA LEU A 45 -12.77 -12.99 11.26
C LEU A 45 -13.17 -13.47 12.65
N PHE A 46 -13.17 -12.58 13.64
CA PHE A 46 -13.35 -12.93 15.04
C PHE A 46 -14.78 -12.71 15.55
N GLY A 47 -15.60 -11.95 14.84
CA GLY A 47 -16.93 -11.50 15.29
C GLY A 47 -16.90 -10.10 15.92
N PRO A 48 -18.01 -9.64 16.53
CA PRO A 48 -18.12 -8.27 17.05
C PRO A 48 -17.07 -7.92 18.11
N VAL A 49 -16.58 -6.68 18.06
CA VAL A 49 -15.75 -6.09 19.13
C VAL A 49 -16.48 -6.17 20.46
N GLY A 50 -15.80 -6.63 21.51
CA GLY A 50 -16.35 -6.88 22.84
C GLY A 50 -16.86 -8.31 23.06
N ILE A 51 -17.00 -9.12 22.01
CA ILE A 51 -17.44 -10.52 22.10
C ILE A 51 -16.33 -11.45 21.61
N GLY A 52 -16.01 -11.39 20.32
CA GLY A 52 -15.04 -12.27 19.69
C GLY A 52 -13.60 -11.78 19.80
N TRP A 53 -13.43 -10.48 19.95
CA TRP A 53 -12.16 -9.81 20.15
C TRP A 53 -12.39 -8.44 20.77
N GLY A 54 -11.34 -7.78 21.25
CA GLY A 54 -11.42 -6.44 21.80
C GLY A 54 -10.09 -6.05 22.43
N TRP A 55 -10.09 -5.00 23.25
CA TRP A 55 -8.88 -4.57 23.93
C TRP A 55 -9.18 -3.97 25.30
N LYS A 56 -8.15 -3.91 26.13
CA LYS A 56 -8.14 -3.11 27.37
C LYS A 56 -7.00 -2.11 27.28
N ILE A 57 -7.24 -0.89 27.79
CA ILE A 57 -6.17 0.07 28.02
C ILE A 57 -5.43 -0.39 29.28
N ILE A 58 -4.15 -0.68 29.13
CA ILE A 58 -3.26 -1.10 30.23
C ILE A 58 -2.57 0.11 30.83
N GLU A 59 -2.24 1.08 29.99
CA GLU A 59 -1.53 2.29 30.40
C GLU A 59 -1.85 3.43 29.43
N GLU A 60 -2.05 4.63 29.95
CA GLU A 60 -2.24 5.85 29.17
C GLU A 60 -1.47 6.98 29.87
N ARG A 61 -0.58 7.65 29.13
CA ARG A 61 0.29 8.68 29.70
C ARG A 61 0.69 9.72 28.67
N PHE A 62 1.17 10.84 29.18
CA PHE A 62 1.84 11.88 28.40
C PHE A 62 3.34 11.85 28.74
N ASP A 63 4.17 11.63 27.71
CA ASP A 63 5.62 11.53 27.83
C ASP A 63 6.27 12.87 27.42
N GLU A 64 7.11 13.43 28.28
CA GLU A 64 7.89 14.62 27.94
C GLU A 64 9.03 14.28 26.97
N GLY A 65 9.09 15.03 25.88
CA GLY A 65 10.17 15.02 24.91
C GLY A 65 11.17 16.15 25.12
N HIS A 66 11.86 16.50 24.04
CA HIS A 66 12.91 17.51 24.08
C HIS A 66 12.36 18.94 24.25
N GLU A 67 13.20 19.83 24.77
CA GLU A 67 12.90 21.26 24.87
C GLU A 67 12.84 21.91 23.49
N ILE A 68 11.81 22.71 23.28
CA ILE A 68 11.56 23.42 22.03
C ILE A 68 12.07 24.85 22.18
N PHE A 69 12.91 25.27 21.24
CA PHE A 69 13.48 26.61 21.23
C PHE A 69 12.95 27.46 20.06
N THR A 70 13.07 28.77 20.23
CA THR A 70 12.89 29.78 19.16
C THR A 70 14.03 30.79 19.20
N GLY A 71 14.30 31.44 18.07
CA GLY A 71 15.46 32.32 17.91
C GLY A 71 16.79 31.56 17.82
N GLU A 72 17.86 32.32 17.60
CA GLU A 72 19.23 31.81 17.46
C GLU A 72 20.20 32.67 18.29
N GLY A 73 21.35 32.09 18.67
CA GLY A 73 22.36 32.77 19.49
C GLY A 73 21.78 33.35 20.78
N ASP A 74 22.06 34.62 21.04
CA ASP A 74 21.60 35.34 22.25
C ASP A 74 20.08 35.56 22.30
N LYS A 75 19.37 35.36 21.18
CA LYS A 75 17.89 35.45 21.11
C LYS A 75 17.23 34.08 21.31
N ARG A 76 18.00 33.01 21.57
CA ARG A 76 17.47 31.67 21.78
C ARG A 76 16.70 31.60 23.10
N ALA A 77 15.41 31.27 23.02
CA ALA A 77 14.55 31.09 24.18
C ALA A 77 13.84 29.73 24.12
N CYS A 78 13.77 29.04 25.26
CA CYS A 78 12.93 27.85 25.41
C CYS A 78 11.47 28.27 25.51
N ILE A 79 10.60 27.66 24.71
CA ILE A 79 9.16 28.00 24.62
C ILE A 79 8.26 26.85 25.06
N GLY A 80 8.82 25.73 25.53
CA GLY A 80 8.09 24.56 25.99
C GLY A 80 8.84 23.26 25.70
N ARG A 81 8.14 22.13 25.81
CA ARG A 81 8.67 20.80 25.47
C ARG A 81 7.76 20.12 24.45
N GLU A 82 8.32 19.21 23.69
CA GLU A 82 7.46 18.24 23.00
C GLU A 82 6.77 17.35 24.03
N ILE A 83 5.51 17.00 23.78
CA ILE A 83 4.79 16.03 24.61
C ILE A 83 4.20 14.99 23.67
N GLY A 84 4.51 13.72 23.91
CA GLY A 84 3.87 12.58 23.26
C GLY A 84 2.71 12.07 24.10
N HIS A 85 1.60 11.70 23.47
CA HIS A 85 0.59 10.86 24.08
C HIS A 85 0.90 9.40 23.75
N THR A 86 1.01 8.55 24.76
CA THR A 86 1.30 7.12 24.62
C THR A 86 0.20 6.30 25.28
N VAL A 87 -0.32 5.30 24.56
CA VAL A 87 -1.24 4.31 25.11
C VAL A 87 -0.71 2.90 24.88
N LYS A 88 -0.75 2.08 25.91
CA LYS A 88 -0.52 0.63 25.84
C LYS A 88 -1.86 -0.07 25.94
N ILE A 89 -2.14 -0.97 25.00
CA ILE A 89 -3.32 -1.82 25.06
C ILE A 89 -2.93 -3.29 25.15
N ALA A 90 -3.82 -4.09 25.72
CA ALA A 90 -3.85 -5.54 25.54
C ALA A 90 -5.04 -5.89 24.65
N LEU A 91 -4.77 -6.21 23.38
CA LEU A 91 -5.77 -6.69 22.43
C LEU A 91 -5.93 -8.19 22.62
N TRP A 92 -7.16 -8.63 22.83
CA TRP A 92 -7.51 -10.04 22.97
C TRP A 92 -8.44 -10.50 21.84
N PHE A 93 -8.39 -11.78 21.52
CA PHE A 93 -9.22 -12.39 20.48
C PHE A 93 -9.50 -13.86 20.82
N MET A 94 -10.58 -14.42 20.27
CA MET A 94 -10.94 -15.82 20.40
C MET A 94 -10.54 -16.59 19.13
N GLN A 95 -9.85 -17.70 19.29
CA GLN A 95 -9.50 -18.62 18.22
C GLN A 95 -9.83 -20.05 18.68
N ASP A 96 -10.73 -20.72 17.98
CA ASP A 96 -11.13 -22.12 18.27
C ASP A 96 -11.46 -22.35 19.77
N GLY A 97 -12.14 -21.38 20.40
CA GLY A 97 -12.52 -21.41 21.81
C GLY A 97 -11.43 -20.98 22.81
N GLN A 98 -10.21 -20.71 22.36
CA GLN A 98 -9.11 -20.22 23.18
C GLN A 98 -8.95 -18.70 23.05
N ARG A 99 -8.56 -18.05 24.15
CA ARG A 99 -8.29 -16.61 24.17
C ARG A 99 -6.80 -16.35 23.94
N GLY A 100 -6.49 -15.64 22.86
CA GLY A 100 -5.18 -15.03 22.63
C GLY A 100 -5.15 -13.58 23.12
N GLU A 101 -3.97 -13.08 23.47
CA GLU A 101 -3.77 -11.69 23.91
C GLU A 101 -2.41 -11.16 23.46
N ILE A 102 -2.38 -9.91 23.00
CA ILE A 102 -1.20 -9.23 22.45
C ILE A 102 -1.16 -7.81 23.00
N GLU A 103 -0.02 -7.42 23.56
CA GLU A 103 0.21 -6.05 24.00
C GLU A 103 0.88 -5.22 22.90
N GLN A 104 0.39 -4.00 22.69
CA GLN A 104 1.01 -3.04 21.76
C GLN A 104 0.85 -1.60 22.22
N TYR A 105 1.74 -0.75 21.71
CA TYR A 105 1.76 0.67 21.97
C TYR A 105 1.34 1.49 20.75
N GLY A 106 0.62 2.57 21.01
CA GLY A 106 0.40 3.64 20.07
C GLY A 106 0.88 4.97 20.63
N CYS A 107 1.47 5.79 19.77
CA CYS A 107 2.07 7.06 20.18
C CYS A 107 1.75 8.15 19.16
N THR A 108 1.29 9.31 19.64
CA THR A 108 0.99 10.49 18.81
C THR A 108 1.55 11.73 19.49
N ARG A 109 2.18 12.64 18.73
CA ARG A 109 2.59 13.94 19.27
C ARG A 109 1.36 14.71 19.75
N TYR A 110 1.31 15.02 21.04
CA TYR A 110 0.27 15.83 21.64
C TYR A 110 0.63 17.31 21.61
N GLN A 111 1.82 17.70 22.05
CA GLN A 111 2.32 19.08 22.00
C GLN A 111 3.60 19.14 21.17
N TYR A 112 3.63 20.04 20.19
CA TYR A 112 4.79 20.22 19.30
C TYR A 112 4.79 21.61 18.63
N LYS A 113 5.91 21.98 18.00
CA LYS A 113 6.05 23.24 17.26
C LYS A 113 5.71 23.05 15.78
N THR A 114 4.97 24.01 15.23
CA THR A 114 4.72 24.17 13.78
C THR A 114 5.33 25.49 13.30
N SER A 115 5.22 25.78 11.99
CA SER A 115 5.58 27.08 11.44
C SER A 115 4.79 28.25 12.05
N TYR A 116 3.61 27.98 12.62
CA TYR A 116 2.75 28.99 13.26
C TYR A 116 2.97 29.13 14.77
N GLY A 117 3.90 28.35 15.34
CA GLY A 117 4.19 28.34 16.77
C GLY A 117 3.81 27.02 17.44
N MET A 118 3.75 27.05 18.77
CA MET A 118 3.37 25.89 19.60
C MET A 118 1.91 25.51 19.33
N THR A 119 1.66 24.20 19.20
CA THR A 119 0.32 23.67 18.99
C THR A 119 0.08 22.42 19.85
N THR A 120 -1.20 22.05 19.96
CA THR A 120 -1.62 20.81 20.61
C THR A 120 -2.61 20.04 19.73
N ASP A 121 -2.49 18.72 19.69
CA ASP A 121 -3.37 17.81 18.95
C ASP A 121 -4.37 17.15 19.92
N GLY A 122 -5.56 17.73 20.06
CA GLY A 122 -6.62 17.19 20.92
C GLY A 122 -7.13 15.80 20.53
N GLU A 123 -6.79 15.32 19.32
CA GLU A 123 -7.14 13.98 18.84
C GLU A 123 -6.04 12.94 19.12
N ALA A 124 -4.93 13.35 19.76
CA ALA A 124 -3.80 12.46 20.04
C ALA A 124 -4.18 11.18 20.80
N PRO A 125 -5.09 11.19 21.80
CA PRO A 125 -5.53 9.95 22.47
C PRO A 125 -6.21 8.95 21.53
N LYS A 126 -7.14 9.43 20.69
CA LYS A 126 -7.85 8.58 19.71
C LYS A 126 -6.91 8.05 18.63
N LYS A 127 -6.00 8.89 18.14
CA LYS A 127 -4.97 8.51 17.16
C LYS A 127 -4.04 7.46 17.72
N SER A 128 -3.56 7.63 18.95
CA SER A 128 -2.70 6.67 19.64
C SER A 128 -3.43 5.34 19.87
N LEU A 129 -4.69 5.37 20.31
CA LEU A 129 -5.48 4.15 20.47
C LEU A 129 -5.66 3.40 19.14
N THR A 130 -5.99 4.13 18.08
CA THR A 130 -6.13 3.55 16.74
C THR A 130 -4.82 2.96 16.24
N ASP A 131 -3.69 3.63 16.48
CA ASP A 131 -2.35 3.13 16.13
C ASP A 131 -2.01 1.84 16.90
N ALA A 132 -2.27 1.79 18.20
CA ALA A 132 -2.04 0.61 19.04
C ALA A 132 -2.87 -0.60 18.55
N ILE A 133 -4.15 -0.38 18.21
CA ILE A 133 -5.02 -1.43 17.66
C ILE A 133 -4.50 -1.94 16.32
N LYS A 134 -4.13 -1.03 15.40
CA LYS A 134 -3.59 -1.41 14.08
C LYS A 134 -2.32 -2.25 14.23
N LYS A 135 -1.41 -1.84 15.11
CA LYS A 135 -0.17 -2.59 15.40
C LYS A 135 -0.44 -3.94 16.04
N ALA A 136 -1.43 -4.05 16.92
CA ALA A 136 -1.81 -5.33 17.51
C ALA A 136 -2.38 -6.28 16.45
N LEU A 137 -3.24 -5.78 15.57
CA LEU A 137 -3.80 -6.56 14.46
C LEU A 137 -2.72 -6.96 13.44
N SER A 138 -1.74 -6.12 13.15
CA SER A 138 -0.66 -6.49 12.23
C SER A 138 0.18 -7.68 12.73
N MET A 139 0.29 -7.88 14.05
CA MET A 139 0.94 -9.09 14.61
C MET A 139 0.17 -10.37 14.28
N LEU A 140 -1.14 -10.28 14.04
CA LEU A 140 -2.00 -11.38 13.59
C LEU A 140 -2.01 -11.52 12.05
N GLY A 141 -1.23 -10.70 11.34
CA GLY A 141 -1.11 -10.75 9.89
C GLY A 141 -2.09 -9.86 9.14
N PHE A 142 -2.91 -9.04 9.82
CA PHE A 142 -3.82 -8.14 9.12
C PHE A 142 -3.04 -7.13 8.28
N SER A 143 -3.33 -7.07 6.98
CA SER A 143 -2.64 -6.20 6.03
C SER A 143 -1.12 -6.42 5.98
N ALA A 144 -0.67 -7.66 6.19
CA ALA A 144 0.74 -8.00 6.24
C ALA A 144 1.49 -7.62 4.95
N ASP A 145 0.86 -7.69 3.80
CA ASP A 145 1.44 -7.27 2.52
C ASP A 145 1.97 -5.82 2.50
N VAL A 146 1.31 -4.90 3.21
CA VAL A 146 1.77 -3.52 3.39
C VAL A 146 3.01 -3.49 4.27
N PHE A 147 2.99 -4.21 5.40
CA PHE A 147 4.10 -4.22 6.36
C PHE A 147 5.33 -5.00 5.86
N LEU A 148 5.13 -5.93 4.92
CA LEU A 148 6.17 -6.68 4.22
C LEU A 148 6.75 -5.90 3.02
N GLY A 149 6.25 -4.68 2.75
CA GLY A 149 6.76 -3.81 1.68
C GLY A 149 6.28 -4.17 0.28
N LEU A 150 5.30 -5.07 0.13
CA LEU A 150 4.77 -5.44 -1.20
C LEU A 150 4.07 -4.27 -1.87
N PHE A 151 3.53 -3.33 -1.08
CA PHE A 151 2.88 -2.11 -1.58
C PHE A 151 3.85 -1.09 -2.20
N ASP A 152 5.16 -1.26 -2.02
CA ASP A 152 6.17 -0.46 -2.70
C ASP A 152 6.36 -0.90 -4.15
N ASP A 153 5.99 -2.16 -4.47
CA ASP A 153 5.92 -2.66 -5.83
C ASP A 153 4.56 -2.31 -6.45
N GLN A 154 4.57 -1.33 -7.35
CA GLN A 154 3.37 -0.92 -8.06
C GLN A 154 2.81 -2.04 -8.96
N THR A 155 3.62 -2.99 -9.44
CA THR A 155 3.12 -4.18 -10.15
C THR A 155 2.26 -5.05 -9.24
N TYR A 156 2.73 -5.30 -8.01
CA TYR A 156 1.95 -6.02 -7.01
C TYR A 156 0.62 -5.32 -6.71
N VAL A 157 0.66 -4.00 -6.49
CA VAL A 157 -0.55 -3.21 -6.19
C VAL A 157 -1.55 -3.24 -7.36
N ASP A 158 -1.07 -3.17 -8.59
CA ASP A 158 -1.94 -3.21 -9.77
C ASP A 158 -2.58 -4.60 -9.94
N GLN A 159 -1.81 -5.69 -9.75
CA GLN A 159 -2.34 -7.06 -9.75
C GLN A 159 -3.38 -7.27 -8.64
N LEU A 160 -3.10 -6.78 -7.42
CA LEU A 160 -4.01 -6.88 -6.29
C LEU A 160 -5.34 -6.15 -6.56
N LYS A 161 -5.30 -4.99 -7.25
CA LYS A 161 -6.52 -4.27 -7.68
C LYS A 161 -7.33 -5.05 -8.71
N GLU A 162 -6.67 -5.68 -9.67
CA GLU A 162 -7.33 -6.51 -10.68
C GLU A 162 -8.04 -7.71 -10.04
N GLU A 163 -7.37 -8.40 -9.10
CA GLU A 163 -7.96 -9.49 -8.30
C GLU A 163 -9.18 -8.99 -7.51
N GLN A 164 -9.06 -7.85 -6.83
CA GLN A 164 -10.15 -7.27 -6.03
C GLN A 164 -11.32 -6.82 -6.89
N ALA A 165 -11.07 -6.30 -8.09
CA ALA A 165 -12.13 -5.94 -9.03
C ALA A 165 -12.96 -7.16 -9.44
N ILE A 166 -12.31 -8.31 -9.68
CA ILE A 166 -13.01 -9.57 -9.97
C ILE A 166 -13.79 -10.06 -8.75
N GLU A 167 -13.18 -10.03 -7.56
CA GLU A 167 -13.83 -10.52 -6.34
C GLU A 167 -15.09 -9.72 -5.98
N GLN A 168 -15.06 -8.42 -6.20
CA GLN A 168 -16.14 -7.47 -5.88
C GLN A 168 -17.17 -7.33 -7.01
N ALA A 169 -16.92 -7.87 -8.20
CA ALA A 169 -17.86 -7.80 -9.31
C ALA A 169 -19.14 -8.59 -9.02
N ALA A 170 -20.29 -8.02 -9.40
CA ALA A 170 -21.58 -8.70 -9.32
C ALA A 170 -21.63 -9.90 -10.28
N ASP A 171 -21.01 -9.76 -11.46
CA ASP A 171 -20.80 -10.82 -12.44
C ASP A 171 -19.30 -11.01 -12.66
N LYS A 172 -18.74 -12.05 -12.01
CA LYS A 172 -17.31 -12.34 -12.04
C LYS A 172 -16.84 -12.79 -13.41
N ASP A 173 -17.67 -13.54 -14.15
CA ASP A 173 -17.31 -14.06 -15.46
C ASP A 173 -17.27 -12.94 -16.51
N ALA A 174 -18.24 -12.03 -16.45
CA ALA A 174 -18.24 -10.83 -17.28
C ALA A 174 -17.02 -9.94 -17.00
N GLU A 175 -16.66 -9.75 -15.73
CA GLU A 175 -15.49 -8.95 -15.35
C GLU A 175 -14.17 -9.60 -15.79
N ILE A 176 -14.03 -10.92 -15.62
CA ILE A 176 -12.86 -11.67 -16.12
C ILE A 176 -12.75 -11.52 -17.64
N LEU A 177 -13.86 -11.63 -18.37
CA LEU A 177 -13.87 -11.47 -19.83
C LEU A 177 -13.51 -10.04 -20.24
N ARG A 178 -14.05 -9.03 -19.54
CA ARG A 178 -13.73 -7.61 -19.76
C ARG A 178 -12.24 -7.36 -19.60
N GLN A 179 -11.64 -7.80 -18.49
CA GLN A 179 -10.21 -7.61 -18.24
C GLN A 179 -9.34 -8.33 -19.29
N LYS A 180 -9.71 -9.55 -19.70
CA LYS A 180 -9.03 -10.27 -20.79
C LYS A 180 -9.09 -9.50 -22.10
N GLN A 181 -10.26 -8.97 -22.46
CA GLN A 181 -10.45 -8.19 -23.68
C GLN A 181 -9.62 -6.90 -23.64
N GLU A 182 -9.62 -6.17 -22.53
CA GLU A 182 -8.81 -4.96 -22.35
C GLU A 182 -7.31 -5.22 -22.49
N ARG A 183 -6.83 -6.36 -21.97
CA ARG A 183 -5.43 -6.78 -22.14
C ARG A 183 -5.09 -7.04 -23.61
N LEU A 184 -5.98 -7.71 -24.36
CA LEU A 184 -5.79 -7.96 -25.78
C LEU A 184 -5.85 -6.68 -26.61
N ASP A 185 -6.79 -5.78 -26.29
CA ASP A 185 -6.95 -4.49 -26.98
C ASP A 185 -5.72 -3.60 -26.75
N TRP A 186 -5.20 -3.57 -25.52
CA TRP A 186 -3.94 -2.90 -25.22
C TRP A 186 -2.78 -3.47 -26.03
N LEU A 187 -2.65 -4.81 -26.13
CA LEU A 187 -1.60 -5.45 -26.91
C LEU A 187 -1.70 -5.08 -28.40
N ASN A 188 -2.91 -5.13 -28.95
CA ASN A 188 -3.14 -4.78 -30.34
C ASN A 188 -2.78 -3.30 -30.60
N SER A 189 -3.18 -2.40 -29.71
CA SER A 189 -2.82 -0.98 -29.78
C SER A 189 -1.30 -0.75 -29.68
N ALA A 190 -0.61 -1.47 -28.79
CA ALA A 190 0.84 -1.40 -28.63
C ALA A 190 1.57 -1.85 -29.91
N VAL A 191 1.17 -3.00 -30.46
CA VAL A 191 1.72 -3.54 -31.72
C VAL A 191 1.47 -2.59 -32.89
N GLU A 192 0.27 -2.05 -33.01
CA GLU A 192 -0.08 -1.08 -34.06
C GLU A 192 0.76 0.20 -33.93
N THR A 193 0.90 0.74 -32.71
CA THR A 193 1.69 1.95 -32.45
C THR A 193 3.16 1.74 -32.81
N ILE A 194 3.73 0.59 -32.44
CA ILE A 194 5.10 0.20 -32.83
C ILE A 194 5.22 0.12 -34.36
N GLY A 195 4.25 -0.51 -35.03
CA GLY A 195 4.24 -0.63 -36.49
C GLY A 195 4.18 0.71 -37.23
N LYS A 196 3.65 1.77 -36.59
CA LYS A 196 3.54 3.12 -37.17
C LYS A 196 4.75 4.02 -36.91
N ALA A 197 5.72 3.61 -36.07
CA ALA A 197 6.88 4.42 -35.73
C ALA A 197 7.64 4.88 -36.98
N VAL A 198 7.91 6.18 -37.10
CA VAL A 198 8.49 6.79 -38.31
C VAL A 198 10.01 6.76 -38.28
N THR A 199 10.61 6.84 -37.08
CA THR A 199 12.07 6.87 -36.91
C THR A 199 12.57 5.70 -36.06
N SER A 200 13.83 5.31 -36.26
CA SER A 200 14.46 4.27 -35.44
C SER A 200 14.58 4.67 -33.96
N HIS A 201 14.67 5.98 -33.66
CA HIS A 201 14.72 6.46 -32.28
C HIS A 201 13.37 6.32 -31.59
N GLU A 202 12.30 6.80 -32.23
CA GLU A 202 10.93 6.62 -31.77
C GLU A 202 10.58 5.14 -31.55
N LEU A 203 10.92 4.28 -32.52
CA LEU A 203 10.68 2.85 -32.43
C LEU A 203 11.32 2.22 -31.17
N LYS A 204 12.56 2.58 -30.86
CA LYS A 204 13.26 2.11 -29.65
C LYS A 204 12.57 2.60 -28.38
N MET A 205 12.17 3.87 -28.33
CA MET A 205 11.46 4.45 -27.18
C MET A 205 10.11 3.76 -26.94
N LEU A 206 9.33 3.52 -28.00
CA LEU A 206 8.06 2.79 -27.92
C LEU A 206 8.26 1.35 -27.45
N ASN A 207 9.26 0.64 -27.99
CA ASN A 207 9.56 -0.73 -27.57
C ASN A 207 9.93 -0.80 -26.08
N VAL A 208 10.83 0.08 -25.61
CA VAL A 208 11.19 0.14 -24.19
C VAL A 208 9.96 0.40 -23.31
N LYS A 209 9.08 1.32 -23.71
CA LYS A 209 7.84 1.62 -23.00
C LYS A 209 6.93 0.38 -22.89
N TYR A 210 6.56 -0.23 -24.03
CA TYR A 210 5.58 -1.32 -24.04
C TYR A 210 6.11 -2.63 -23.48
N ILE A 211 7.41 -2.93 -23.67
CA ILE A 211 8.05 -4.07 -23.01
C ILE A 211 8.04 -3.88 -21.50
N ARG A 212 8.39 -2.68 -20.99
CA ARG A 212 8.32 -2.40 -19.56
C ARG A 212 6.90 -2.58 -19.02
N GLU A 213 5.88 -2.10 -19.73
CA GLU A 213 4.47 -2.28 -19.34
C GLU A 213 4.05 -3.76 -19.33
N ALA A 214 4.40 -4.54 -20.36
CA ALA A 214 4.10 -5.97 -20.43
C ALA A 214 4.84 -6.79 -19.34
N THR A 215 6.10 -6.47 -19.08
CA THR A 215 6.87 -7.07 -17.98
C THR A 215 6.23 -6.79 -16.63
N ARG A 216 5.77 -5.55 -16.40
CA ARG A 216 5.07 -5.18 -15.17
C ARG A 216 3.75 -5.92 -14.98
N ARG A 217 3.12 -6.42 -16.04
CA ARG A 217 1.90 -7.24 -15.97
C ARG A 217 2.19 -8.74 -15.92
N ASN A 218 3.46 -9.14 -15.96
CA ASN A 218 3.89 -10.54 -16.05
C ASN A 218 3.30 -11.28 -17.27
N GLU A 219 3.32 -10.63 -18.45
CA GLU A 219 2.73 -11.16 -19.70
C GLU A 219 3.81 -11.57 -20.72
N PRO A 220 4.47 -12.75 -20.59
CA PRO A 220 5.59 -13.14 -21.44
C PRO A 220 5.20 -13.33 -22.91
N THR A 221 3.97 -13.74 -23.19
CA THR A 221 3.45 -13.88 -24.56
C THR A 221 3.26 -12.52 -25.23
N PHE A 222 2.88 -11.49 -24.46
CA PHE A 222 2.72 -10.13 -24.96
C PHE A 222 4.08 -9.52 -25.27
N ILE A 223 5.07 -9.74 -24.39
CA ILE A 223 6.47 -9.36 -24.63
C ILE A 223 6.95 -9.92 -25.97
N ALA A 224 6.78 -11.23 -26.22
CA ALA A 224 7.20 -11.87 -27.46
C ALA A 224 6.54 -11.24 -28.70
N ARG A 225 5.24 -10.91 -28.62
CA ARG A 225 4.50 -10.31 -29.73
C ARG A 225 4.89 -8.85 -29.98
N ILE A 226 5.18 -8.09 -28.93
CA ILE A 226 5.72 -6.72 -29.02
C ILE A 226 7.12 -6.73 -29.64
N THR A 227 8.00 -7.64 -29.18
CA THR A 227 9.37 -7.79 -29.73
C THR A 227 9.34 -8.10 -31.21
N ARG A 228 8.47 -9.03 -31.64
CA ARG A 228 8.30 -9.36 -33.06
C ARG A 228 7.87 -8.14 -33.88
N ALA A 229 6.90 -7.36 -33.41
CA ALA A 229 6.46 -6.14 -34.09
C ALA A 229 7.57 -5.09 -34.21
N PHE A 230 8.42 -4.98 -33.17
CA PHE A 230 9.60 -4.11 -33.20
C PHE A 230 10.61 -4.55 -34.27
N GLU A 231 10.93 -5.85 -34.35
CA GLU A 231 11.87 -6.41 -35.32
C GLU A 231 11.37 -6.21 -36.76
N GLU A 232 10.09 -6.51 -37.03
CA GLU A 232 9.45 -6.30 -38.33
C GLU A 232 9.51 -4.83 -38.77
N ARG A 233 9.24 -3.90 -37.84
CA ARG A 233 9.30 -2.45 -38.15
C ARG A 233 10.74 -1.96 -38.32
N GLN A 234 11.67 -2.45 -37.51
CA GLN A 234 13.08 -2.07 -37.59
C GLN A 234 13.70 -2.47 -38.94
N ALA A 235 13.39 -3.67 -39.43
CA ALA A 235 13.80 -4.12 -40.77
C ALA A 235 13.24 -3.19 -41.86
N SER A 236 11.95 -2.85 -41.77
CA SER A 236 11.28 -1.95 -42.73
C SER A 236 11.92 -0.56 -42.79
N LEU A 237 12.27 0.02 -41.64
CA LEU A 237 12.93 1.33 -41.58
C LEU A 237 14.37 1.32 -42.11
N ASN A 238 15.08 0.21 -41.96
CA ASN A 238 16.45 0.09 -42.47
C ASN A 238 16.45 -0.04 -43.99
N ALA A 239 15.59 -0.88 -44.56
CA ALA A 239 15.43 -1.01 -46.02
C ALA A 239 15.05 0.32 -46.68
N GLY A 240 14.20 1.13 -46.04
CA GLY A 240 13.86 2.47 -46.52
C GLY A 240 15.03 3.46 -46.56
N LYS A 241 16.02 3.30 -45.68
CA LYS A 241 17.25 4.13 -45.68
C LYS A 241 18.23 3.70 -46.77
N GLU A 242 18.38 2.41 -46.99
CA GLU A 242 19.24 1.86 -48.05
C GLU A 242 18.74 2.26 -49.44
N ASN A 243 17.42 2.38 -49.63
CA ASN A 243 16.83 2.84 -50.89
C ASN A 243 16.86 4.37 -51.09
N ALA A 244 17.19 5.15 -50.04
CA ALA A 244 17.20 6.61 -50.06
C ALA A 244 18.62 7.23 -50.04
N ALA A 245 19.64 6.38 -49.90
CA ALA A 245 21.06 6.73 -49.97
C ALA A 245 21.62 6.41 -51.36
#